data_AF-A0A2G9LW47-F1
#
_entry.id   AF-A0A2G9LW47-F1
#
_cell.length_a   1.000
_cell.length_b   1.000
_cell.length_c   1.000
_cell.angle_alpha   90.00
_cell.angle_beta   90.00
_cell.angle_gamma   90.00
#
_symmetry.space_group_name_H-M   'P 1'
#
loop_
_entity.id
_entity.type
_entity.pdbx_description
1 polymer ?
#
loop_
_entity_poly.entity_id
_entity_poly.type
_entity_poly.pdbx_seq_one_letter_code
_entity_poly.pdbx_strand_id
1 'polypeptide(L)'
;MRKAIEGLDYEQLQKLSADLQAGGHHLRRLVESRREELTARHVVVCATCGKEINPLDKDNDLSLEFGPIDLRKRAHFCAPDCLQYFLDGNVRKSSKPAESTMPS
;
A
#
# COMPACT_ATOMS: atom_id res chain seq x y z
N MET A 1 -13.92 1.43 2.09
CA MET A 1 -15.06 2.09 1.40
C MET A 1 -16.31 2.17 2.25
N ARG A 2 -16.89 1.07 2.75
CA ARG A 2 -18.13 1.13 3.57
C ARG A 2 -18.05 2.11 4.76
N LYS A 3 -16.98 2.04 5.56
CA LYS A 3 -16.72 2.99 6.67
C LYS A 3 -16.62 4.46 6.25
N ALA A 4 -16.23 4.74 5.01
CA ALA A 4 -16.15 6.11 4.49
C ALA A 4 -17.54 6.69 4.17
N ILE A 5 -18.54 5.82 3.95
CA ILE A 5 -19.92 6.18 3.64
C ILE A 5 -20.75 6.29 4.93
N GLU A 6 -20.48 5.43 5.92
CA GLU A 6 -21.18 5.41 7.22
C GLU A 6 -21.07 6.72 8.02
N GLY A 7 -20.03 7.53 7.76
CA GLY A 7 -19.83 8.82 8.41
C GLY A 7 -20.52 10.01 7.72
N LEU A 8 -21.23 9.78 6.61
CA LEU A 8 -21.88 10.84 5.85
C LEU A 8 -23.35 10.99 6.24
N ASP A 9 -23.81 12.22 6.39
CA ASP A 9 -25.23 12.52 6.55
C ASP A 9 -26.02 12.38 5.24
N TYR A 10 -27.34 12.47 5.32
CA TYR A 10 -28.22 12.29 4.15
C TYR A 10 -27.93 13.28 3.01
N GLU A 11 -27.63 14.54 3.32
CA GLU A 11 -27.33 15.57 2.32
C GLU A 11 -26.00 15.28 1.63
N GLN A 12 -24.99 14.90 2.42
CA GLN A 12 -23.68 14.50 1.93
C GLN A 12 -23.76 13.24 1.05
N LEU A 13 -24.59 12.26 1.43
CA LEU A 13 -24.86 11.07 0.62
C LEU A 13 -25.52 11.42 -0.71
N GLN A 14 -26.47 12.35 -0.72
CA GLN A 14 -27.08 12.83 -1.97
C GLN A 14 -26.07 13.54 -2.88
N LYS A 15 -25.23 14.43 -2.32
CA LYS A 15 -24.17 15.10 -3.07
C LYS A 15 -23.15 14.12 -3.63
N LEU A 16 -22.74 13.13 -2.84
CA LEU A 16 -21.84 12.07 -3.27
C LEU A 16 -22.46 11.24 -4.39
N SER A 17 -23.74 10.88 -4.27
CA SER A 17 -24.47 10.17 -5.32
C SER A 17 -24.54 10.98 -6.62
N ALA A 18 -24.83 12.26 -6.54
CA ALA A 18 -24.89 13.16 -7.70
C ALA A 18 -23.52 13.31 -8.38
N ASP A 19 -22.44 13.49 -7.61
CA ASP A 19 -21.08 13.56 -8.15
C ASP A 19 -20.71 12.26 -8.86
N LEU A 20 -20.98 11.10 -8.25
CA LEU A 20 -20.72 9.80 -8.87
C LEU A 20 -21.50 9.59 -10.17
N GLN A 21 -22.77 10.02 -10.22
CA GLN A 21 -23.58 9.98 -11.44
C GLN A 21 -23.02 10.93 -12.53
N ALA A 22 -22.41 12.05 -12.13
CA ALA A 22 -21.76 12.99 -13.03
C ALA A 22 -20.32 12.58 -13.41
N GLY A 23 -19.85 11.37 -13.05
CA GLY A 23 -18.51 10.87 -13.38
C GLY A 23 -17.47 11.01 -12.27
N GLY A 24 -17.85 11.48 -11.08
CA GLY A 24 -17.03 11.49 -9.87
C GLY A 24 -15.92 12.53 -9.86
N HIS A 25 -16.09 13.65 -10.56
CA HIS A 25 -15.04 14.66 -10.72
C HIS A 25 -14.61 15.29 -9.40
N HIS A 26 -15.55 15.60 -8.51
CA HIS A 26 -15.22 16.19 -7.22
C HIS A 26 -14.53 15.18 -6.30
N LEU A 27 -15.05 13.96 -6.21
CA LEU A 27 -14.45 12.90 -5.41
C LEU A 27 -13.04 12.56 -5.91
N ARG A 28 -12.85 12.49 -7.22
CA ARG A 28 -11.54 12.25 -7.83
C ARG A 28 -10.53 13.32 -7.43
N ARG A 29 -10.91 14.60 -7.52
CA ARG A 29 -10.04 15.71 -7.14
C ARG A 29 -9.66 15.66 -5.65
N LEU A 30 -10.61 15.30 -4.78
CA LEU A 30 -10.35 15.14 -3.34
C LEU A 30 -9.36 14.01 -3.06
N VAL A 31 -9.52 12.87 -3.74
CA VAL A 31 -8.60 11.72 -3.61
C VAL A 31 -7.20 12.07 -4.12
N GLU A 32 -7.10 12.73 -5.28
CA GLU A 32 -5.83 13.17 -5.85
C GLU A 32 -5.11 14.16 -4.92
N SER A 33 -5.81 15.19 -4.44
CA SER A 33 -5.27 16.16 -3.47
C SER A 33 -4.77 15.47 -2.20
N ARG A 34 -5.54 14.53 -1.65
CA ARG A 34 -5.12 13.81 -0.44
C ARG A 34 -3.87 12.94 -0.69
N ARG A 35 -3.77 12.33 -1.87
CA ARG A 35 -2.60 11.52 -2.24
C ARG A 35 -1.35 12.40 -2.40
N GLU A 36 -1.51 13.58 -2.98
CA GLU A 36 -0.43 14.57 -3.10
C GLU A 36 0.05 15.05 -1.73
N GLU A 37 -0.87 15.36 -0.81
CA GLU A 37 -0.52 15.72 0.58
C GLU A 37 0.29 14.64 1.29
N LEU A 38 -0.12 13.37 1.16
CA LEU A 38 0.59 12.24 1.76
C LEU A 38 1.99 12.06 1.15
N THR A 39 2.11 12.27 -0.17
CA THR A 39 3.40 12.21 -0.88
C THR A 39 4.32 13.34 -0.43
N ALA A 40 3.83 14.58 -0.34
CA ALA A 40 4.59 15.73 0.10
C ALA A 40 5.11 15.58 1.55
N ARG A 41 4.31 14.94 2.40
CA ARG A 41 4.67 14.62 3.79
C ARG A 41 5.62 13.43 3.93
N HIS A 42 6.04 12.80 2.82
CA HIS A 42 6.87 11.60 2.81
C HIS A 42 6.30 10.49 3.71
N VAL A 43 4.97 10.36 3.72
CA VAL A 43 4.31 9.36 4.57
C VAL A 43 4.70 7.98 4.08
N VAL A 44 5.38 7.24 4.95
CA VAL A 44 5.69 5.83 4.72
C VAL A 44 4.43 5.04 5.04
N VAL A 45 4.04 4.14 4.15
CA VAL A 45 2.89 3.25 4.37
C VAL A 45 3.32 1.80 4.33
N CYS A 46 2.61 0.96 5.08
CA CYS A 46 2.82 -0.48 5.04
C CYS A 46 2.50 -1.02 3.65
N ALA A 47 3.47 -1.69 3.02
CA ALA A 47 3.34 -2.28 1.70
C ALA A 47 2.27 -3.39 1.61
N THR A 48 1.80 -3.89 2.76
CA THR A 48 0.80 -4.96 2.83
C THR A 48 -0.61 -4.43 3.12
N CYS A 49 -0.78 -3.62 4.17
CA CYS A 49 -2.10 -3.21 4.65
C CYS A 49 -2.41 -1.71 4.42
N GLY A 50 -1.44 -0.93 3.93
CA GLY A 50 -1.61 0.50 3.67
C GLY A 50 -1.68 1.40 4.90
N LYS A 51 -1.43 0.86 6.10
CA LYS A 51 -1.37 1.64 7.33
C LYS A 51 -0.20 2.63 7.28
N GLU A 52 -0.42 3.86 7.70
CA GLU A 52 0.66 4.85 7.85
C GLU A 52 1.67 4.37 8.91
N ILE A 53 2.95 4.53 8.60
CA ILE A 53 4.10 4.21 9.45
C ILE A 53 4.83 5.52 9.70
N ASN A 54 5.15 5.80 10.96
CA ASN A 54 5.98 6.94 11.29
C ASN A 54 7.46 6.58 11.07
N PRO A 55 8.15 7.13 10.06
CA PRO A 55 9.55 6.78 9.79
C PRO A 55 10.53 7.27 10.88
N LEU A 56 10.09 8.17 11.77
CA LEU A 56 10.89 8.64 12.90
C LEU A 56 10.79 7.72 14.13
N ASP A 57 9.85 6.77 14.10
CA ASP A 57 9.64 5.81 15.16
C ASP A 57 10.59 4.61 14.97
N LYS A 58 11.72 4.64 15.70
CA LYS A 58 12.81 3.66 15.56
C LYS A 58 12.39 2.24 15.92
N ASP A 59 11.32 2.07 16.69
CA ASP A 59 10.81 0.76 17.09
C ASP A 59 9.98 0.08 15.98
N ASN A 60 9.67 0.80 14.88
CA ASN A 60 8.81 0.34 13.79
C ASN A 60 9.52 0.22 12.42
N ASP A 61 10.86 0.19 12.39
CA ASP A 61 11.62 0.04 11.13
C ASP A 61 11.71 -1.43 10.68
N LEU A 62 10.57 -2.04 10.35
CA LEU A 62 10.56 -3.24 9.51
C LEU A 62 10.54 -2.80 8.05
N SER A 63 11.70 -2.85 7.41
CA SER A 63 11.84 -2.56 5.98
C SER A 63 12.58 -3.67 5.22
N LEU A 64 12.20 -3.86 3.96
CA LEU A 64 12.83 -4.81 3.04
C LEU A 64 13.35 -4.03 1.83
N GLU A 65 14.65 -4.14 1.58
CA GLU A 65 15.28 -3.60 0.38
C GLU A 65 15.52 -4.71 -0.64
N PHE A 66 15.17 -4.47 -1.90
CA PHE A 66 15.31 -5.44 -2.97
C PHE A 66 15.59 -4.78 -4.32
N GLY A 67 16.25 -5.53 -5.20
CA GLY A 67 16.66 -5.09 -6.53
C GLY A 67 18.17 -4.84 -6.66
N PRO A 68 18.67 -4.68 -7.91
CA PRO A 68 20.06 -4.34 -8.17
C PRO A 68 20.39 -2.94 -7.63
N ILE A 69 21.68 -2.64 -7.45
CA ILE A 69 22.16 -1.38 -6.83
C ILE A 69 21.48 -0.13 -7.41
N ASP A 70 21.32 -0.07 -8.73
CA ASP A 70 20.77 1.12 -9.41
C ASP A 70 19.23 1.20 -9.39
N LEU A 71 18.55 0.12 -8.98
CA LEU A 71 17.08 0.04 -8.94
C LEU A 71 16.57 -0.48 -7.60
N ARG A 72 17.33 -0.22 -6.51
CA ARG A 72 16.93 -0.62 -5.17
C ARG A 72 15.59 0.02 -4.83
N LYS A 73 14.63 -0.81 -4.46
CA LYS A 73 13.35 -0.41 -3.90
C LYS A 73 13.34 -0.79 -2.43
N ARG A 74 12.67 0.03 -1.62
CA ARG A 74 12.45 -0.21 -0.20
C ARG A 74 10.96 -0.31 0.07
N ALA A 75 10.55 -1.40 0.72
CA ALA A 75 9.19 -1.58 1.22
C ALA A 75 9.21 -1.52 2.75
N HIS A 76 8.20 -0.91 3.35
CA HIS A 76 8.06 -0.79 4.80
C HIS A 76 6.85 -1.59 5.29
N PHE A 77 6.90 -2.07 6.53
CA PHE A 77 5.88 -2.93 7.14
C PHE A 77 5.57 -2.45 8.55
N CYS A 78 4.29 -2.37 8.89
CA CYS A 78 3.88 -1.90 10.21
C CYS A 78 3.99 -2.97 11.31
N ALA A 79 4.22 -4.24 10.93
CA ALA A 79 4.31 -5.36 11.85
C ALA A 79 5.01 -6.56 11.18
N PRO A 80 5.61 -7.49 11.96
CA PRO A 80 6.18 -8.73 11.45
C PRO A 80 5.22 -9.55 10.61
N ASP A 81 3.94 -9.63 11.00
CA ASP A 81 2.92 -10.39 10.26
C ASP A 81 2.68 -9.84 8.84
N CYS A 82 2.75 -8.51 8.67
CA CYS A 82 2.64 -7.88 7.36
C CYS A 82 3.85 -8.22 6.48
N LEU A 83 5.06 -8.23 7.06
CA LEU A 83 6.26 -8.67 6.34
C LEU A 83 6.15 -10.14 5.94
N GLN A 84 5.76 -11.01 6.88
CA GLN A 84 5.63 -12.45 6.63
C GLN A 84 4.62 -12.73 5.51
N TYR A 85 3.44 -12.10 5.57
CA TYR A 85 2.42 -12.19 4.53
C TYR A 85 2.96 -11.75 3.16
N PHE A 86 3.72 -10.65 3.13
CA PHE A 86 4.34 -10.15 1.90
C PHE A 86 5.35 -11.15 1.32
N LEU A 87 6.22 -11.72 2.16
CA LEU A 87 7.23 -12.70 1.74
C LEU A 87 6.58 -13.99 1.21
N ASP A 88 5.55 -14.49 1.88
CA ASP A 88 4.83 -15.70 1.48
C ASP A 88 4.10 -15.51 0.15
N GLY A 89 3.50 -14.33 -0.07
CA GLY A 89 2.76 -14.02 -1.28
C GLY A 89 3.62 -13.73 -2.52
N ASN A 90 4.80 -13.12 -2.32
CA ASN A 90 5.61 -12.53 -3.41
C ASN A 90 6.98 -13.17 -3.61
N VAL A 91 7.62 -13.73 -2.58
CA VAL A 91 8.99 -14.26 -2.68
C VAL A 91 9.00 -15.76 -2.94
N ARG A 92 8.10 -16.52 -2.29
CA ARG A 92 8.08 -18.00 -2.38
C ARG A 92 7.58 -18.56 -3.71
N LYS A 93 6.99 -17.74 -4.58
CA LYS A 93 6.60 -18.15 -5.94
C LYS A 93 7.79 -18.28 -6.90
N SER A 94 8.95 -17.74 -6.53
CA SER A 94 10.14 -17.67 -7.38
C SER A 94 11.16 -18.79 -7.15
N SER A 95 10.94 -19.67 -6.16
CA SER A 95 11.81 -20.80 -5.87
C SER A 95 11.19 -22.13 -6.33
N LYS A 96 11.21 -22.41 -7.64
CA LYS A 96 11.33 -23.80 -8.09
C LYS A 96 12.82 -24.15 -8.06
N PRO A 97 13.26 -25.18 -7.32
CA PRO A 97 14.64 -25.65 -7.42
C PRO A 97 14.86 -26.22 -8.84
N ALA A 98 15.93 -25.79 -9.49
CA ALA A 98 16.40 -26.37 -10.73
C ALA A 98 16.98 -27.77 -10.43
N GLU A 99 16.15 -28.80 -10.61
CA GLU A 99 16.63 -30.17 -10.69
C GLU A 99 17.43 -30.31 -11.99
N SER A 100 18.75 -30.42 -11.88
CA SER A 100 19.63 -30.79 -12.99
C SER A 100 20.47 -31.99 -12.57
N THR A 101 19.95 -33.14 -12.96
CA THR A 101 20.56 -34.43 -13.25
C THR A 101 22.08 -34.45 -13.30
N MET A 102 22.68 -35.30 -12.47
CA MET A 102 24.08 -35.74 -12.58
C MET A 102 24.23 -36.68 -13.79
N PRO A 103 25.26 -36.55 -14.63
CA PRO A 103 25.61 -37.59 -15.59
C PRO A 103 26.36 -38.73 -14.88
N SER A 104 25.93 -39.95 -15.16
CA SER A 104 26.65 -41.21 -14.87
C SER A 104 27.78 -41.44 -15.87
#